data_AF-A0A2V8M8X0-F1
#
_entry.id   AF-A0A2V8M8X0-F1
#
_cell.length_a   1.000
_cell.length_b   1.000
_cell.length_c   1.000
_cell.angle_alpha   90.00
_cell.angle_beta   90.00
_cell.angle_gamma   90.00
#
_symmetry.space_group_name_H-M   'P 1'
#
loop_
_entity.id
_entity.type
_entity.pdbx_description
1 polymer ?
#
loop_
_entity_poly.entity_id
_entity_poly.type
_entity_poly.pdbx_seq_one_letter_code
_entity_poly.pdbx_strand_id
1 'polypeptide(L)'
;FLAAADVNVTSNLAFRQIFSDSIQQAISPEERSQVFVNKDYHAYGFNFRMNSQATSLQNSQMRIRELPSISLDRRPSAFPWFKKVPLYYSFESSADGVSRKETTSDHATFLAEAGREPIITPSIVQRFDLHPNVELPLSFGGWSLTATGGVRATYYSNSIDPATRLVTSRDVVRGYGEFELDLRPPALARNFHRGDGSVWFRHVIEPYVIYRRIAGIDNSARILRFDYLDAIADTNEIEYGVSNRFFTRRFTETVGKKGARAAREKKSSLAVQPYEALTITIRGKYFFDPYFGGALVPGQRNQFYPIDTFSGFSYGAVPRRWSPLNINVRYRPTDNLYADFRSDVDTHGGGLRAMAATFGLRRALLEAFSTFYYTRAIALVPSLSQFADARGKEPGTLRGSQWSPSLFLGNRQKGPFGGLSLFFDFQKHPFAGSNRALISSTATIGYTWKCCAITAQDFTFNVGLRNENRVVFAFRLNGIGTFGTEKIGWLGR
;
A
#
# COMPACT_ATOMS: atom_id res chain seq x y z
N PHE A 1 15.82 19.76 13.50
CA PHE A 1 15.00 18.67 14.06
C PHE A 1 13.61 18.81 13.46
N LEU A 2 12.96 17.70 13.17
CA LEU A 2 11.57 17.66 12.72
C LEU A 2 10.75 17.03 13.85
N ALA A 3 9.69 17.71 14.29
CA ALA A 3 8.75 17.16 15.24
C ALA A 3 7.35 17.29 14.65
N ALA A 4 6.57 16.21 14.71
CA ALA A 4 5.17 16.27 14.36
C ALA A 4 4.35 15.37 15.28
N ALA A 5 3.11 15.77 15.49
CA ALA A 5 2.11 15.02 16.22
C ALA A 5 0.87 14.89 15.33
N ASP A 6 0.37 13.68 15.21
CA ASP A 6 -0.87 13.36 14.53
C ASP A 6 -1.67 12.45 15.47
N VAL A 7 -2.67 13.04 16.11
CA VAL A 7 -3.43 12.41 17.18
C VAL A 7 -4.87 12.28 16.74
N ASN A 8 -5.28 11.06 16.42
CA ASN A 8 -6.67 10.70 16.19
C ASN A 8 -7.11 9.70 17.26
N VAL A 9 -8.02 10.15 18.14
CA VAL A 9 -8.58 9.36 19.23
C VAL A 9 -10.08 9.49 19.17
N THR A 10 -10.77 8.36 19.08
CA THR A 10 -12.22 8.31 19.16
C THR A 10 -12.67 7.31 20.22
N SER A 11 -13.95 7.36 20.61
CA SER A 11 -14.47 6.46 21.63
C SER A 11 -14.59 5.02 21.12
N ASN A 12 -15.04 4.83 19.87
CA ASN A 12 -15.11 3.54 19.17
C ASN A 12 -15.42 3.75 17.68
N LEU A 13 -15.36 2.66 16.90
CA LEU A 13 -15.72 2.65 15.47
C LEU A 13 -17.17 3.09 15.23
N ALA A 14 -18.12 2.70 16.09
CA ALA A 14 -19.53 3.07 15.95
C ALA A 14 -19.75 4.59 16.04
N PHE A 15 -19.04 5.26 16.94
CA PHE A 15 -19.02 6.72 17.06
C PHE A 15 -18.51 7.35 15.76
N ARG A 16 -17.40 6.86 15.19
CA ARG A 16 -16.90 7.36 13.90
C ARG A 16 -17.89 7.15 12.76
N GLN A 17 -18.56 6.00 12.72
CA GLN A 17 -19.57 5.72 11.68
C GLN A 17 -20.73 6.71 11.72
N ILE A 18 -21.16 7.11 12.93
CA ILE A 18 -22.30 8.02 13.11
C ILE A 18 -21.89 9.49 12.92
N PHE A 19 -20.74 9.90 13.48
CA PHE A 19 -20.40 11.32 13.62
C PHE A 19 -19.31 11.85 12.68
N SER A 20 -18.61 11.00 11.90
CA SER A 20 -17.60 11.52 10.96
C SER A 20 -18.26 12.18 9.75
N ASP A 21 -17.75 13.32 9.32
CA ASP A 21 -18.21 13.98 8.08
C ASP A 21 -17.62 13.36 6.81
N SER A 22 -16.54 12.58 6.93
CA SER A 22 -15.89 11.90 5.81
C SER A 22 -16.20 10.40 5.80
N ILE A 23 -16.59 9.89 4.63
CA ILE A 23 -16.76 8.44 4.43
C ILE A 23 -15.47 7.68 4.76
N GLN A 24 -14.30 8.21 4.42
CA GLN A 24 -13.02 7.56 4.66
C GLN A 24 -12.76 7.38 6.18
N GLN A 25 -13.16 8.38 6.98
CA GLN A 25 -13.04 8.30 8.44
C GLN A 25 -14.10 7.37 9.04
N ALA A 26 -15.33 7.41 8.52
CA ALA A 26 -16.44 6.58 8.97
C ALA A 26 -16.19 5.07 8.74
N ILE A 27 -15.51 4.72 7.63
CA ILE A 27 -15.25 3.32 7.26
C ILE A 27 -13.87 2.82 7.67
N SER A 28 -12.94 3.71 8.05
CA SER A 28 -11.59 3.30 8.43
C SER A 28 -11.65 2.39 9.66
N PRO A 29 -11.19 1.13 9.59
CA PRO A 29 -11.10 0.28 10.77
C PRO A 29 -9.98 0.73 11.71
N GLU A 30 -9.08 1.61 11.24
CA GLU A 30 -7.88 2.00 11.96
C GLU A 30 -8.00 3.39 12.61
N GLU A 31 -7.51 3.47 13.84
CA GLU A 31 -7.27 4.69 14.61
C GLU A 31 -5.80 4.75 14.98
N ARG A 32 -5.14 5.88 14.69
CA ARG A 32 -3.71 6.05 14.93
C ARG A 32 -3.47 7.36 15.65
N SER A 33 -2.66 7.29 16.70
CA SER A 33 -2.10 8.44 17.38
C SER A 33 -0.60 8.28 17.44
N GLN A 34 0.13 9.24 16.89
CA GLN A 34 1.58 9.23 16.82
C GLN A 34 2.19 10.58 17.16
N VAL A 35 3.32 10.53 17.84
CA VAL A 35 4.24 11.65 18.02
C VAL A 35 5.59 11.16 17.55
N PHE A 36 6.27 11.94 16.71
CA PHE A 36 7.62 11.62 16.30
C PHE A 36 8.52 12.85 16.36
N VAL A 37 9.77 12.61 16.72
CA VAL A 37 10.86 13.58 16.69
C VAL A 37 12.01 12.93 15.95
N ASN A 38 12.52 13.60 14.93
CA ASN A 38 13.67 13.17 14.16
C ASN A 38 14.76 14.26 14.17
N LYS A 39 16.01 13.80 14.23
CA LYS A 39 17.19 14.63 13.99
C LYS A 39 18.22 13.83 13.20
N ASP A 40 18.44 14.27 11.97
CA ASP A 40 19.53 13.75 11.14
C ASP A 40 20.82 14.55 11.37
N TYR A 41 21.96 13.84 11.39
CA TYR A 41 23.29 14.40 11.44
C TYR A 41 24.24 13.59 10.55
N HIS A 42 24.69 14.19 9.44
CA HIS A 42 25.49 13.52 8.42
C HIS A 42 24.80 12.22 7.92
N ALA A 43 25.47 11.08 8.10
CA ALA A 43 24.96 9.77 7.73
C ALA A 43 24.05 9.14 8.79
N TYR A 44 23.89 9.75 9.97
CA TYR A 44 23.14 9.19 11.09
C TYR A 44 21.76 9.85 11.23
N GLY A 45 20.74 9.03 11.47
CA GLY A 45 19.40 9.46 11.85
C GLY A 45 19.12 9.07 13.30
N PHE A 46 18.64 10.01 14.10
CA PHE A 46 18.11 9.74 15.44
C PHE A 46 16.60 9.96 15.42
N ASN A 47 15.84 8.95 15.85
CA ASN A 47 14.39 9.02 15.89
C ASN A 47 13.86 8.66 17.26
N PHE A 48 12.88 9.43 17.72
CA PHE A 48 12.05 9.11 18.86
C PHE A 48 10.60 9.06 18.38
N ARG A 49 9.90 7.97 18.67
CA ARG A 49 8.53 7.74 18.27
C ARG A 49 7.70 7.25 19.46
N MET A 50 6.50 7.79 19.56
CA MET A 50 5.43 7.29 20.42
C MET A 50 4.23 7.01 19.54
N ASN A 51 3.77 5.77 19.49
CA ASN A 51 2.67 5.36 18.62
C ASN A 51 1.65 4.50 19.37
N SER A 52 0.38 4.73 19.09
CA SER A 52 -0.73 3.87 19.47
C SER A 52 -1.62 3.70 18.26
N GLN A 53 -1.77 2.46 17.79
CA GLN A 53 -2.65 2.11 16.68
C GLN A 53 -3.68 1.09 17.15
N ALA A 54 -4.95 1.35 16.89
CA ALA A 54 -6.04 0.42 17.13
C ALA A 54 -6.71 0.06 15.80
N THR A 55 -6.89 -1.24 15.56
CA THR A 55 -7.57 -1.77 14.39
C THR A 55 -8.80 -2.54 14.85
N SER A 56 -9.97 -2.06 14.44
CA SER A 56 -11.25 -2.71 14.70
C SER A 56 -11.55 -3.77 13.64
N LEU A 57 -11.73 -5.00 14.09
CA LEU A 57 -12.22 -6.15 13.32
C LEU A 57 -13.67 -6.43 13.71
N GLN A 58 -14.32 -7.40 13.05
CA GLN A 58 -15.73 -7.70 13.27
C GLN A 58 -16.05 -8.08 14.73
N ASN A 59 -15.24 -8.97 15.34
CA ASN A 59 -15.46 -9.50 16.70
C ASN A 59 -14.33 -9.17 17.69
N SER A 60 -13.38 -8.33 17.29
CA SER A 60 -12.25 -7.96 18.14
C SER A 60 -11.66 -6.62 17.75
N GLN A 61 -10.97 -5.98 18.68
CA GLN A 61 -10.14 -4.83 18.45
C GLN A 61 -8.71 -5.16 18.86
N MET A 62 -7.76 -4.97 17.95
CA MET A 62 -6.35 -5.11 18.23
C MET A 62 -5.74 -3.74 18.43
N ARG A 63 -5.10 -3.51 19.59
CA ARG A 63 -4.33 -2.29 19.85
C ARG A 63 -2.87 -2.62 20.02
N ILE A 64 -2.02 -1.97 19.22
CA ILE A 64 -0.56 -2.05 19.31
C ILE A 64 -0.03 -0.68 19.73
N ARG A 65 0.97 -0.68 20.61
CA ARG A 65 1.65 0.52 21.06
C ARG A 65 3.16 0.35 20.95
N GLU A 66 3.82 1.44 20.62
CA GLU A 66 5.27 1.61 20.68
C GLU A 66 5.54 2.85 21.56
N LEU A 67 5.78 2.62 22.84
CA LEU A 67 5.84 3.63 23.89
C LEU A 67 6.91 3.27 24.94
N PRO A 68 8.13 3.84 24.88
CA PRO A 68 8.69 4.64 23.79
C PRO A 68 9.32 3.78 22.69
N SER A 69 9.59 4.35 21.52
CA SER A 69 10.49 3.78 20.51
C SER A 69 11.63 4.78 20.24
N ILE A 70 12.87 4.31 20.35
CA ILE A 70 14.08 5.10 20.07
C ILE A 70 14.87 4.33 19.02
N SER A 71 15.24 4.99 17.92
CA SER A 71 16.09 4.37 16.90
C SER A 71 17.28 5.25 16.53
N LEU A 72 18.39 4.56 16.23
CA LEU A 72 19.59 5.13 15.64
C LEU A 72 19.87 4.37 14.35
N ASP A 73 19.80 5.08 13.24
CA ASP A 73 20.08 4.55 11.91
C ASP A 73 21.32 5.20 11.30
N ARG A 74 22.00 4.46 10.43
CA ARG A 74 23.07 4.97 9.58
C ARG A 74 22.75 4.66 8.12
N ARG A 75 22.67 5.71 7.31
CA ARG A 75 22.47 5.61 5.86
C ARG A 75 23.68 4.95 5.18
N PRO A 76 23.45 4.19 4.09
CA PRO A 76 24.53 3.60 3.31
C PRO A 76 25.58 4.64 2.94
N SER A 77 26.80 4.42 3.40
CA SER A 77 27.93 5.31 3.18
C SER A 77 29.15 4.49 2.79
N ALA A 78 29.98 5.05 1.90
CA ALA A 78 31.18 4.37 1.42
C ALA A 78 32.06 3.92 2.60
N PHE A 79 32.49 2.66 2.56
CA PHE A 79 33.30 2.08 3.61
C PHE A 79 34.69 2.72 3.58
N PRO A 80 35.13 3.40 4.67
CA PRO A 80 36.34 4.25 4.62
C PRO A 80 37.63 3.51 4.26
N TRP A 81 37.69 2.20 4.53
CA TRP A 81 38.90 1.38 4.41
C TRP A 81 39.11 0.77 3.01
N PHE A 82 38.08 0.73 2.15
CA PHE A 82 38.17 0.12 0.81
C PHE A 82 37.84 1.12 -0.30
N LYS A 83 38.72 2.10 -0.56
CA LYS A 83 38.47 3.16 -1.56
C LYS A 83 38.33 2.70 -3.03
N LYS A 84 38.78 1.49 -3.36
CA LYS A 84 38.74 0.94 -4.73
C LYS A 84 37.53 0.05 -5.00
N VAL A 85 36.82 -0.38 -3.96
CA VAL A 85 35.63 -1.22 -4.07
C VAL A 85 34.45 -0.35 -3.62
N PRO A 86 33.37 -0.24 -4.42
CA PRO A 86 32.20 0.55 -4.05
C PRO A 86 31.39 -0.18 -2.97
N LEU A 87 31.99 -0.39 -1.79
CA LEU A 87 31.37 -1.06 -0.66
C LEU A 87 30.70 -0.01 0.23
N TYR A 88 29.42 -0.19 0.51
CA TYR A 88 28.63 0.71 1.36
C TYR A 88 28.20 -0.03 2.62
N TYR A 89 28.20 0.69 3.75
CA TYR A 89 27.74 0.16 5.03
C TYR A 89 26.63 1.03 5.61
N SER A 90 25.62 0.36 6.14
CA SER A 90 24.50 0.94 6.87
C SER A 90 24.18 0.08 8.09
N PHE A 91 23.42 0.63 9.02
CA PHE A 91 22.77 -0.18 10.04
C PHE A 91 21.46 0.47 10.49
N GLU A 92 20.56 -0.36 10.97
CA GLU A 92 19.41 0.06 11.76
C GLU A 92 19.57 -0.46 13.18
N SER A 93 19.16 0.32 14.16
CA SER A 93 19.06 -0.15 15.55
C SER A 93 17.90 0.53 16.26
N SER A 94 17.21 -0.20 17.12
CA SER A 94 16.12 0.34 17.94
C SER A 94 16.07 -0.24 19.34
N ALA A 95 15.53 0.55 20.25
CA ALA A 95 15.13 0.18 21.60
C ALA A 95 13.66 0.60 21.78
N ASP A 96 12.77 -0.38 21.78
CA ASP A 96 11.33 -0.18 21.74
C ASP A 96 10.66 -0.79 22.98
N GLY A 97 9.72 -0.05 23.56
CA GLY A 97 8.70 -0.57 24.45
C GLY A 97 7.43 -0.86 23.66
N VAL A 98 7.18 -2.11 23.33
CA VAL A 98 6.02 -2.52 22.51
C VAL A 98 4.96 -3.22 23.34
N SER A 99 3.69 -3.07 22.98
CA SER A 99 2.61 -3.88 23.56
C SER A 99 1.50 -4.15 22.57
N ARG A 100 0.83 -5.29 22.76
CA ARG A 100 -0.34 -5.72 22.00
C ARG A 100 -1.43 -6.14 22.95
N LYS A 101 -2.62 -5.60 22.73
CA LYS A 101 -3.84 -5.99 23.45
C LYS A 101 -4.96 -6.25 22.45
N GLU A 102 -5.44 -7.48 22.42
CA GLU A 102 -6.66 -7.86 21.73
C GLU A 102 -7.83 -7.84 22.71
N THR A 103 -8.88 -7.11 22.36
CA THR A 103 -10.12 -7.03 23.12
C THR A 103 -11.23 -7.64 22.27
N THR A 104 -11.96 -8.61 22.80
CA THR A 104 -13.03 -9.31 22.08
C THR A 104 -14.40 -8.76 22.47
N SER A 105 -15.34 -8.76 21.54
CA SER A 105 -16.75 -8.45 21.84
C SER A 105 -17.46 -9.69 22.41
N ASP A 106 -17.19 -10.85 21.84
CA ASP A 106 -17.59 -12.17 22.33
C ASP A 106 -16.40 -13.12 22.31
N HIS A 107 -16.08 -13.69 23.48
CA HIS A 107 -14.96 -14.58 23.66
C HIS A 107 -15.14 -15.91 22.92
N ALA A 108 -16.35 -16.48 22.96
CA ALA A 108 -16.63 -17.77 22.36
C ALA A 108 -16.51 -17.72 20.82
N THR A 109 -17.09 -16.68 20.20
CA THR A 109 -16.95 -16.45 18.76
C THR A 109 -15.50 -16.20 18.36
N PHE A 110 -14.74 -15.42 19.14
CA PHE A 110 -13.32 -15.20 18.86
C PHE A 110 -12.52 -16.51 18.88
N LEU A 111 -12.75 -17.38 19.87
CA LEU A 111 -12.10 -18.69 19.93
C LEU A 111 -12.43 -19.56 18.73
N ALA A 112 -13.70 -19.57 18.30
CA ALA A 112 -14.14 -20.34 17.14
C ALA A 112 -13.52 -19.82 15.83
N GLU A 113 -13.32 -18.52 15.69
CA GLU A 113 -12.77 -17.89 14.48
C GLU A 113 -11.24 -17.88 14.43
N ALA A 114 -10.58 -17.55 15.55
CA ALA A 114 -9.14 -17.36 15.63
C ALA A 114 -8.40 -18.63 16.04
N GLY A 115 -9.08 -19.61 16.66
CA GLY A 115 -8.48 -20.86 17.15
C GLY A 115 -7.47 -20.67 18.28
N ARG A 116 -7.52 -19.53 19.00
CA ARG A 116 -6.59 -19.19 20.09
C ARG A 116 -7.19 -18.15 21.03
N GLU A 117 -6.63 -18.06 22.22
CA GLU A 117 -6.91 -16.97 23.17
C GLU A 117 -6.47 -15.58 22.63
N PRO A 118 -7.14 -14.49 23.04
CA PRO A 118 -6.73 -13.13 22.72
C PRO A 118 -5.33 -12.83 23.25
N ILE A 119 -4.48 -12.23 22.42
CA ILE A 119 -3.12 -11.87 22.82
C ILE A 119 -3.17 -10.59 23.67
N ILE A 120 -2.75 -10.71 24.92
CA ILE A 120 -2.58 -9.60 25.86
C ILE A 120 -1.16 -9.66 26.40
N THR A 121 -0.32 -8.69 26.00
CA THR A 121 1.04 -8.55 26.52
C THR A 121 1.07 -7.64 27.76
N PRO A 122 2.18 -7.63 28.51
CA PRO A 122 2.47 -6.54 29.45
C PRO A 122 2.39 -5.17 28.78
N SER A 123 2.28 -4.11 29.59
CA SER A 123 2.23 -2.72 29.12
C SER A 123 3.47 -2.32 28.31
N ILE A 124 4.61 -2.93 28.61
CA ILE A 124 5.89 -2.76 27.93
C ILE A 124 6.55 -4.13 27.80
N VAL A 125 6.66 -4.63 26.57
CA VAL A 125 7.61 -5.66 26.16
C VAL A 125 8.83 -4.92 25.59
N GLN A 126 10.01 -5.19 26.14
CA GLN A 126 11.24 -4.57 25.68
C GLN A 126 11.71 -5.29 24.42
N ARG A 127 11.91 -4.55 23.34
CA ARG A 127 12.47 -5.04 22.08
C ARG A 127 13.73 -4.26 21.73
N PHE A 128 14.84 -4.97 21.57
CA PHE A 128 16.09 -4.38 21.07
C PHE A 128 16.40 -4.99 19.71
N ASP A 129 16.59 -4.17 18.69
CA ASP A 129 16.88 -4.60 17.33
C ASP A 129 18.20 -4.01 16.85
N LEU A 130 18.99 -4.81 16.14
CA LEU A 130 20.22 -4.38 15.47
C LEU A 130 20.34 -5.10 14.13
N HIS A 131 20.53 -4.32 13.06
CA HIS A 131 20.60 -4.80 11.68
C HIS A 131 21.70 -4.09 10.90
N PRO A 132 22.97 -4.49 11.04
CA PRO A 132 24.04 -4.07 10.14
C PRO A 132 23.85 -4.67 8.74
N ASN A 133 24.14 -3.86 7.73
CA ASN A 133 24.01 -4.26 6.33
C ASN A 133 25.17 -3.70 5.49
N VAL A 134 25.55 -4.45 4.46
CA VAL A 134 26.61 -4.11 3.51
C VAL A 134 26.09 -4.26 2.09
N GLU A 135 26.35 -3.26 1.25
CA GLU A 135 25.91 -3.23 -0.15
C GLU A 135 27.10 -3.03 -1.10
N LEU A 136 27.11 -3.79 -2.19
CA LEU A 136 28.11 -3.74 -3.25
C LEU A 136 27.42 -3.57 -4.62
N PRO A 137 27.19 -2.33 -5.07
CA PRO A 137 26.76 -2.03 -6.43
C PRO A 137 27.92 -2.15 -7.42
N LEU A 138 27.76 -2.98 -8.44
CA LEU A 138 28.67 -3.21 -9.56
C LEU A 138 27.97 -2.89 -10.88
N SER A 139 28.68 -2.27 -11.81
CA SER A 139 28.19 -2.06 -13.17
C SER A 139 29.23 -2.53 -14.19
N PHE A 140 28.79 -3.31 -15.18
CA PHE A 140 29.67 -3.83 -16.23
C PHE A 140 28.89 -4.08 -17.52
N GLY A 141 29.37 -3.60 -18.67
CA GLY A 141 28.76 -3.91 -19.97
C GLY A 141 27.25 -3.60 -20.08
N GLY A 142 26.75 -2.58 -19.37
CA GLY A 142 25.33 -2.23 -19.30
C GLY A 142 24.49 -3.05 -18.31
N TRP A 143 25.09 -4.05 -17.65
CA TRP A 143 24.51 -4.74 -16.51
C TRP A 143 24.71 -3.92 -15.25
N SER A 144 23.69 -3.90 -14.40
CA SER A 144 23.80 -3.46 -13.01
C SER A 144 23.56 -4.65 -12.10
N LEU A 145 24.48 -4.89 -11.17
CA LEU A 145 24.40 -5.94 -10.18
C LEU A 145 24.59 -5.31 -8.81
N THR A 146 23.63 -5.50 -7.91
CA THR A 146 23.76 -5.06 -6.52
C THR A 146 23.69 -6.28 -5.61
N ALA A 147 24.77 -6.54 -4.87
CA ALA A 147 24.80 -7.57 -3.84
C ALA A 147 24.66 -6.92 -2.46
N THR A 148 23.70 -7.38 -1.67
CA THR A 148 23.40 -6.86 -0.34
C THR A 148 23.45 -8.01 0.66
N GLY A 149 24.14 -7.82 1.78
CA GLY A 149 24.31 -8.83 2.82
C GLY A 149 24.16 -8.21 4.19
N GLY A 150 23.25 -8.77 4.99
CA GLY A 150 22.92 -8.26 6.31
C GLY A 150 22.79 -9.38 7.34
N VAL A 151 22.91 -9.01 8.61
CA VAL A 151 22.56 -9.87 9.75
C VAL A 151 21.69 -9.07 10.70
N ARG A 152 20.62 -9.66 11.21
CA ARG A 152 19.72 -9.01 12.16
C ARG A 152 19.62 -9.83 13.43
N ALA A 153 19.66 -9.15 14.57
CA ALA A 153 19.39 -9.74 15.87
C ALA A 153 18.33 -8.89 16.57
N THR A 154 17.25 -9.54 17.02
CA THR A 154 16.17 -8.90 17.75
C THR A 154 15.94 -9.64 19.07
N TYR A 155 16.11 -8.95 20.20
CA TYR A 155 15.76 -9.45 21.54
C TYR A 155 14.35 -9.01 21.90
N TYR A 156 13.61 -9.87 22.58
CA TYR A 156 12.31 -9.58 23.18
C TYR A 156 12.30 -10.04 24.64
N SER A 157 11.82 -9.21 25.57
CA SER A 157 11.68 -9.59 26.99
C SER A 157 10.58 -10.62 27.26
N ASN A 158 9.69 -10.82 26.28
CA ASN A 158 8.53 -11.72 26.37
C ASN A 158 8.39 -12.51 25.09
N SER A 159 7.83 -13.71 25.21
CA SER A 159 7.58 -14.61 24.09
C SER A 159 6.19 -15.23 24.19
N ILE A 160 5.74 -15.84 23.11
CA ILE A 160 4.48 -16.59 23.07
C ILE A 160 4.77 -18.09 23.07
N ASP A 161 4.01 -18.85 23.86
CA ASP A 161 4.11 -20.30 23.84
C ASP A 161 3.56 -20.85 22.51
N PRO A 162 4.31 -21.67 21.78
CA PRO A 162 3.92 -22.08 20.43
C PRO A 162 2.69 -22.99 20.42
N ALA A 163 2.42 -23.75 21.49
CA ALA A 163 1.31 -24.69 21.57
C ALA A 163 0.02 -24.01 22.09
N THR A 164 0.10 -23.35 23.24
CA THR A 164 -1.04 -22.72 23.91
C THR A 164 -1.35 -21.31 23.39
N ARG A 165 -0.39 -20.69 22.68
CA ARG A 165 -0.47 -19.29 22.21
C ARG A 165 -0.62 -18.26 23.34
N LEU A 166 -0.25 -18.63 24.56
CA LEU A 166 -0.27 -17.74 25.73
C LEU A 166 1.02 -16.92 25.80
N VAL A 167 0.91 -15.67 26.22
CA VAL A 167 2.06 -14.78 26.43
C VAL A 167 2.78 -15.20 27.71
N THR A 168 4.10 -15.32 27.63
CA THR A 168 4.96 -15.73 28.75
C THR A 168 6.01 -14.66 29.05
N SER A 169 6.43 -14.58 30.31
CA SER A 169 7.53 -13.73 30.77
C SER A 169 8.90 -14.38 30.57
N ARG A 170 9.08 -15.04 29.42
CA ARG A 170 10.37 -15.61 29.00
C ARG A 170 10.90 -14.83 27.83
N ASP A 171 12.16 -14.45 27.90
CA ASP A 171 12.83 -13.76 26.81
C ASP A 171 13.07 -14.68 25.61
N VAL A 172 13.27 -14.07 24.45
CA VAL A 172 13.65 -14.74 23.21
C VAL A 172 14.50 -13.81 22.36
N VAL A 173 15.54 -14.37 21.74
CA VAL A 173 16.35 -13.68 20.75
C VAL A 173 16.12 -14.36 19.41
N ARG A 174 15.81 -13.57 18.39
CA ARG A 174 15.73 -14.04 17.00
C ARG A 174 16.91 -13.45 16.24
N GLY A 175 17.74 -14.32 15.67
CA GLY A 175 18.85 -13.95 14.80
C GLY A 175 18.64 -14.53 13.40
N TYR A 176 18.98 -13.77 12.36
CA TYR A 176 18.99 -14.29 10.99
C TYR A 176 19.99 -13.56 10.11
N GLY A 177 20.46 -14.26 9.09
CA GLY A 177 21.25 -13.69 7.99
C GLY A 177 20.38 -13.50 6.76
N GLU A 178 20.68 -12.45 6.00
CA GLU A 178 20.01 -12.18 4.73
C GLU A 178 21.03 -11.87 3.62
N PHE A 179 20.69 -12.31 2.41
CA PHE A 179 21.43 -12.04 1.20
C PHE A 179 20.46 -11.72 0.07
N GLU A 180 20.70 -10.61 -0.62
CA GLU A 180 19.98 -10.22 -1.83
C GLU A 180 20.98 -9.98 -2.96
N LEU A 181 20.64 -10.47 -4.15
CA LEU A 181 21.35 -10.18 -5.39
C LEU A 181 20.35 -9.64 -6.42
N ASP A 182 20.39 -8.33 -6.65
CA ASP A 182 19.60 -7.66 -7.68
C ASP A 182 20.40 -7.59 -8.99
N LEU A 183 19.91 -8.27 -10.03
CA LEU A 183 20.49 -8.32 -11.36
C LEU A 183 19.58 -7.62 -12.37
N ARG A 184 20.10 -6.54 -12.96
CA ARG A 184 19.45 -5.74 -14.01
C ARG A 184 20.25 -5.85 -15.32
N PRO A 185 19.81 -6.67 -16.29
CA PRO A 185 20.40 -6.70 -17.62
C PRO A 185 20.22 -5.38 -18.38
N PRO A 186 21.00 -5.13 -19.45
CA PRO A 186 20.81 -3.98 -20.32
C PRO A 186 19.39 -3.93 -20.89
N ALA A 187 18.79 -2.74 -20.89
CA ALA A 187 17.47 -2.52 -21.48
C ALA A 187 17.53 -2.64 -23.02
N LEU A 188 16.62 -3.42 -23.60
CA LEU A 188 16.48 -3.52 -25.06
C LEU A 188 15.54 -2.43 -25.55
N ALA A 189 15.94 -1.63 -26.53
CA ALA A 189 15.12 -0.54 -27.02
C ALA A 189 15.02 -0.50 -28.54
N ARG A 190 13.81 -0.23 -29.05
CA ARG A 190 13.54 -0.04 -30.48
C ARG A 190 12.70 1.20 -30.72
N ASN A 191 13.12 2.02 -31.69
CA ASN A 191 12.33 3.15 -32.19
C ASN A 191 11.44 2.66 -33.33
N PHE A 192 10.13 2.87 -33.19
CA PHE A 192 9.15 2.62 -34.23
C PHE A 192 8.87 3.93 -34.96
N HIS A 193 8.86 3.88 -36.29
CA HIS A 193 8.74 5.07 -37.15
C HIS A 193 7.42 5.06 -37.91
N ARG A 194 6.91 6.24 -38.26
CA ARG A 194 5.80 6.42 -39.20
C ARG A 194 6.30 6.33 -40.64
N GLY A 195 5.38 6.31 -41.61
CA GLY A 195 5.71 6.31 -43.04
C GLY A 195 6.54 7.52 -43.51
N ASP A 196 6.50 8.63 -42.78
CA ASP A 196 7.31 9.84 -43.03
C ASP A 196 8.73 9.78 -42.42
N GLY A 197 9.11 8.66 -41.81
CA GLY A 197 10.38 8.47 -41.12
C GLY A 197 10.46 9.12 -39.73
N SER A 198 9.41 9.78 -39.24
CA SER A 198 9.38 10.34 -37.89
C SER A 198 9.19 9.24 -36.83
N VAL A 199 9.85 9.36 -35.67
CA VAL A 199 9.64 8.42 -34.56
C VAL A 199 8.20 8.53 -34.06
N TRP A 200 7.47 7.41 -34.12
CA TRP A 200 6.14 7.28 -33.56
C TRP A 200 6.20 7.08 -32.05
N PHE A 201 6.90 6.03 -31.62
CA PHE A 201 7.18 5.73 -30.22
C PHE A 201 8.48 4.93 -30.09
N ARG A 202 9.06 4.93 -28.89
CA ARG A 202 10.17 4.06 -28.50
C ARG A 202 9.65 3.02 -27.53
N HIS A 203 9.87 1.76 -27.83
CA HIS A 203 9.60 0.64 -26.93
C HIS A 203 10.89 0.26 -26.23
N VAL A 204 10.83 0.10 -24.90
CA VAL A 204 11.95 -0.34 -24.06
C VAL A 204 11.49 -1.55 -23.26
N ILE A 205 12.31 -2.60 -23.24
CA ILE A 205 12.10 -3.83 -22.50
C ILE A 205 13.18 -3.91 -21.41
N GLU A 206 12.74 -3.88 -20.16
CA GLU A 206 13.58 -3.90 -18.96
C GLU A 206 13.30 -5.18 -18.16
N PRO A 207 14.07 -6.26 -18.40
CA PRO A 207 14.01 -7.44 -17.54
C PRO A 207 14.72 -7.19 -16.21
N TYR A 208 14.37 -7.96 -15.19
CA TYR A 208 15.12 -8.02 -13.94
C TYR A 208 14.97 -9.37 -13.25
N VAL A 209 15.96 -9.71 -12.44
CA VAL A 209 15.95 -10.89 -11.57
C VAL A 209 16.52 -10.48 -10.22
N ILE A 210 15.84 -10.84 -9.13
CA ILE A 210 16.32 -10.61 -7.76
C ILE A 210 16.32 -11.96 -7.06
N TYR A 211 17.48 -12.40 -6.61
CA TYR A 211 17.61 -13.54 -5.72
C TYR A 211 17.58 -13.07 -4.27
N ARG A 212 16.80 -13.72 -3.41
CA ARG A 212 16.78 -13.45 -1.96
C ARG A 212 16.90 -14.73 -1.16
N ARG A 213 17.68 -14.66 -0.09
CA ARG A 213 17.79 -15.70 0.92
C ARG A 213 17.75 -15.09 2.31
N ILE A 214 16.84 -15.57 3.14
CA ILE A 214 16.78 -15.30 4.58
C ILE A 214 16.87 -16.66 5.27
N ALA A 215 17.80 -16.78 6.22
CA ALA A 215 18.02 -18.04 6.93
C ALA A 215 18.43 -17.81 8.39
N GLY A 216 18.04 -18.74 9.25
CA GLY A 216 18.42 -18.76 10.66
C GLY A 216 17.25 -18.55 11.63
N ILE A 217 16.03 -18.39 11.12
CA ILE A 217 14.84 -18.18 11.96
C ILE A 217 14.29 -19.55 12.38
N ASP A 218 14.70 -20.01 13.55
CA ASP A 218 14.27 -21.30 14.15
C ASP A 218 13.09 -21.17 15.13
N ASN A 219 12.79 -19.95 15.56
CA ASN A 219 11.89 -19.68 16.68
C ASN A 219 10.71 -18.76 16.33
N SER A 220 10.34 -18.67 15.05
CA SER A 220 9.25 -17.80 14.54
C SER A 220 7.92 -17.99 15.28
N ALA A 221 7.61 -19.23 15.69
CA ALA A 221 6.38 -19.55 16.43
C ALA A 221 6.33 -18.95 17.85
N ARG A 222 7.50 -18.58 18.42
CA ARG A 222 7.67 -17.99 19.75
C ARG A 222 7.70 -16.46 19.75
N ILE A 223 7.72 -15.83 18.57
CA ILE A 223 7.80 -14.38 18.44
C ILE A 223 6.40 -13.76 18.52
N LEU A 224 6.25 -12.78 19.43
CA LEU A 224 5.08 -11.93 19.51
C LEU A 224 5.08 -10.96 18.31
N ARG A 225 3.98 -10.93 17.55
CA ARG A 225 3.87 -10.04 16.38
C ARG A 225 3.25 -8.70 16.76
N PHE A 226 4.02 -7.63 16.66
CA PHE A 226 3.60 -6.23 16.83
C PHE A 226 3.61 -5.49 15.49
N ASP A 227 4.66 -5.68 14.69
CA ASP A 227 4.82 -5.01 13.39
C ASP A 227 5.47 -5.92 12.35
N TYR A 228 5.92 -5.32 11.24
CA TYR A 228 6.50 -6.04 10.11
C TYR A 228 7.85 -6.71 10.45
N LEU A 229 8.60 -6.19 11.42
CA LEU A 229 9.87 -6.78 11.85
C LEU A 229 9.62 -8.12 12.53
N ASP A 230 8.48 -8.31 13.18
CA ASP A 230 8.18 -9.55 13.89
C ASP A 230 7.61 -10.66 12.98
N ALA A 231 7.26 -10.30 11.74
CA ALA A 231 6.64 -11.19 10.75
C ALA A 231 7.62 -11.61 9.64
N ILE A 232 8.89 -11.87 9.98
CA ILE A 232 9.91 -12.40 9.05
C ILE A 232 9.95 -13.92 9.14
N ALA A 233 10.12 -14.57 7.99
CA ALA A 233 10.28 -16.02 7.86
C ALA A 233 11.47 -16.33 6.94
N ASP A 234 12.06 -17.53 7.11
CA ASP A 234 13.10 -18.03 6.23
C ASP A 234 12.57 -18.10 4.78
N THR A 235 13.39 -17.71 3.82
CA THR A 235 13.03 -17.82 2.40
C THR A 235 14.26 -18.09 1.56
N ASN A 236 14.03 -18.75 0.44
CA ASN A 236 14.99 -18.88 -0.65
C ASN A 236 14.17 -18.71 -1.93
N GLU A 237 14.32 -17.58 -2.59
CA GLU A 237 13.42 -17.17 -3.66
C GLU A 237 14.14 -16.45 -4.80
N ILE A 238 13.55 -16.53 -5.99
CA ILE A 238 13.88 -15.68 -7.13
C ILE A 238 12.63 -14.90 -7.50
N GLU A 239 12.71 -13.58 -7.44
CA GLU A 239 11.77 -12.68 -8.11
C GLU A 239 12.26 -12.40 -9.52
N TYR A 240 11.35 -12.44 -10.49
CA TYR A 240 11.64 -12.13 -11.87
C TYR A 240 10.53 -11.26 -12.45
N GLY A 241 10.90 -10.38 -13.37
CA GLY A 241 9.92 -9.55 -14.04
C GLY A 241 10.44 -8.89 -15.30
N VAL A 242 9.51 -8.40 -16.11
CA VAL A 242 9.79 -7.64 -17.32
C VAL A 242 8.87 -6.42 -17.38
N SER A 243 9.46 -5.26 -17.61
CA SER A 243 8.72 -4.01 -17.84
C SER A 243 8.85 -3.60 -19.29
N ASN A 244 7.71 -3.45 -19.97
CA ASN A 244 7.61 -2.92 -21.32
C ASN A 244 7.16 -1.46 -21.22
N ARG A 245 8.04 -0.52 -21.55
CA ARG A 245 7.77 0.92 -21.53
C ARG A 245 7.64 1.46 -22.95
N PHE A 246 6.65 2.31 -23.17
CA PHE A 246 6.39 2.97 -24.44
C PHE A 246 6.50 4.47 -24.26
N PHE A 247 7.54 5.04 -24.84
CA PHE A 247 7.81 6.48 -24.80
C PHE A 247 7.31 7.14 -26.08
N THR A 248 6.55 8.21 -25.91
CA THR A 248 6.18 9.11 -27.01
C THR A 248 6.95 10.42 -26.88
N ARG A 249 6.97 11.24 -27.94
CA ARG A 249 7.59 12.56 -27.90
C ARG A 249 6.58 13.58 -27.42
N ARG A 250 6.95 14.37 -26.42
CA ARG A 250 6.14 15.49 -25.93
C ARG A 250 6.92 16.79 -25.96
N PHE A 251 6.23 17.86 -26.34
CA PHE A 251 6.77 19.22 -26.24
C PHE A 251 6.55 19.74 -24.81
N THR A 252 7.59 20.25 -24.16
CA THR A 252 7.53 20.78 -22.80
C THR A 252 6.56 21.97 -22.71
N GLU A 253 5.82 22.05 -21.61
CA GLU A 253 4.76 23.05 -21.39
C GLU A 253 5.28 24.50 -21.29
N THR A 254 6.60 24.68 -21.14
CA THR A 254 7.27 25.99 -21.16
C THR A 254 7.09 26.71 -22.48
N VAL A 255 6.66 26.00 -23.52
CA VAL A 255 6.32 26.59 -24.80
C VAL A 255 4.79 26.68 -24.92
N GLY A 256 4.22 27.86 -24.62
CA GLY A 256 2.78 28.09 -24.79
C GLY A 256 2.29 27.67 -26.19
N LYS A 257 0.98 27.44 -26.38
CA LYS A 257 0.40 26.85 -27.62
C LYS A 257 0.97 27.41 -28.94
N LYS A 258 1.31 28.70 -29.00
CA LYS A 258 1.98 29.35 -30.15
C LYS A 258 3.42 28.89 -30.35
N GLY A 259 4.22 28.81 -29.28
CA GLY A 259 5.60 28.35 -29.41
C GLY A 259 5.72 26.82 -29.52
N ALA A 260 4.76 26.03 -29.01
CA ALA A 260 4.68 24.59 -29.34
C ALA A 260 4.44 24.36 -30.85
N ARG A 261 3.66 25.25 -31.48
CA ARG A 261 3.44 25.27 -32.94
C ARG A 261 4.70 25.73 -33.70
N ALA A 262 5.37 26.78 -33.23
CA ALA A 262 6.63 27.24 -33.81
C ALA A 262 7.79 26.25 -33.62
N ALA A 263 7.83 25.49 -32.52
CA ALA A 263 8.83 24.44 -32.27
C ALA A 263 8.60 23.21 -33.17
N ARG A 264 7.32 22.91 -33.49
CA ARG A 264 6.95 21.94 -34.54
C ARG A 264 7.49 22.35 -35.92
N GLU A 265 7.43 23.65 -36.24
CA GLU A 265 7.93 24.19 -37.50
C GLU A 265 9.46 24.30 -37.55
N LYS A 266 10.13 24.64 -36.43
CA LYS A 266 11.58 24.90 -36.38
C LYS A 266 12.46 23.71 -35.96
N LYS A 267 11.95 22.47 -35.82
CA LYS A 267 12.72 21.28 -35.38
C LYS A 267 13.64 21.56 -34.17
N SER A 268 13.22 22.41 -33.25
CA SER A 268 14.01 22.73 -32.04
C SER A 268 14.04 21.50 -31.12
N SER A 269 15.22 20.91 -30.95
CA SER A 269 15.41 19.67 -30.15
C SER A 269 15.22 19.88 -28.65
N LEU A 270 15.41 21.12 -28.16
CA LEU A 270 15.37 21.45 -26.72
C LEU A 270 13.96 21.40 -26.11
N ALA A 271 12.91 21.44 -26.93
CA ALA A 271 11.52 21.40 -26.46
C ALA A 271 10.94 19.98 -26.39
N VAL A 272 11.60 18.95 -26.93
CA VAL A 272 11.02 17.59 -27.04
C VAL A 272 11.62 16.66 -25.99
N GLN A 273 10.81 16.23 -25.03
CA GLN A 273 11.21 15.24 -24.03
C GLN A 273 10.50 13.89 -24.29
N PRO A 274 11.16 12.76 -23.97
CA PRO A 274 10.50 11.46 -23.94
C PRO A 274 9.46 11.45 -22.81
N TYR A 275 8.27 10.98 -23.12
CA TYR A 275 7.16 10.88 -22.19
C TYR A 275 6.66 9.45 -22.15
N GLU A 276 6.71 8.83 -20.97
CA GLU A 276 6.27 7.44 -20.75
C GLU A 276 4.74 7.38 -20.81
N ALA A 277 4.22 6.95 -21.96
CA ALA A 277 2.79 6.95 -22.22
C ALA A 277 2.11 5.65 -21.76
N LEU A 278 2.83 4.52 -21.81
CA LEU A 278 2.33 3.23 -21.39
C LEU A 278 3.47 2.42 -20.78
N THR A 279 3.20 1.78 -19.64
CA THR A 279 4.09 0.79 -19.04
C THR A 279 3.28 -0.43 -18.66
N ILE A 280 3.78 -1.60 -19.06
CA ILE A 280 3.22 -2.91 -18.73
C ILE A 280 4.31 -3.70 -18.02
N THR A 281 4.10 -4.02 -16.76
CA THR A 281 5.00 -4.83 -15.94
C THR A 281 4.32 -6.14 -15.59
N ILE A 282 5.01 -7.25 -15.86
CA ILE A 282 4.62 -8.59 -15.44
C ILE A 282 5.75 -9.13 -14.58
N ARG A 283 5.42 -9.64 -13.39
CA ARG A 283 6.40 -10.21 -12.46
C ARG A 283 5.84 -11.40 -11.71
N GLY A 284 6.72 -12.21 -11.15
CA GLY A 284 6.44 -13.39 -10.35
C GLY A 284 7.59 -13.69 -9.39
N LYS A 285 7.33 -14.57 -8.42
CA LYS A 285 8.35 -15.18 -7.57
C LYS A 285 8.32 -16.70 -7.70
N TYR A 286 9.50 -17.29 -7.65
CA TYR A 286 9.70 -18.71 -7.45
C TYR A 286 10.29 -18.95 -6.05
N PHE A 287 9.64 -19.79 -5.25
CA PHE A 287 10.08 -20.19 -3.92
C PHE A 287 10.71 -21.59 -3.99
N PHE A 288 11.99 -21.69 -3.62
CA PHE A 288 12.69 -22.97 -3.54
C PHE A 288 12.19 -23.81 -2.36
N ASP A 289 11.85 -23.15 -1.26
CA ASP A 289 11.19 -23.75 -0.11
C ASP A 289 9.73 -23.26 -0.02
N PRO A 290 8.73 -24.12 -0.31
CA PRO A 290 7.33 -23.73 -0.25
C PRO A 290 6.79 -23.61 1.19
N TYR A 291 7.57 -23.97 2.21
CA TYR A 291 7.18 -23.91 3.62
C TYR A 291 7.87 -22.78 4.41
N PHE A 292 8.82 -22.06 3.81
CA PHE A 292 9.49 -20.90 4.42
C PHE A 292 10.12 -21.23 5.79
N GLY A 293 10.92 -22.29 5.85
CA GLY A 293 11.52 -22.80 7.09
C GLY A 293 10.50 -23.35 8.09
N GLY A 294 9.31 -23.74 7.62
CA GLY A 294 8.19 -24.20 8.45
C GLY A 294 7.28 -23.08 8.96
N ALA A 295 7.52 -21.81 8.57
CA ALA A 295 6.66 -20.69 8.93
C ALA A 295 5.27 -20.77 8.25
N LEU A 296 5.18 -21.42 7.09
CA LEU A 296 3.90 -21.68 6.42
C LEU A 296 3.26 -22.94 6.99
N VAL A 297 2.12 -22.78 7.66
CA VAL A 297 1.28 -23.90 8.10
C VAL A 297 0.11 -24.05 7.11
N PRO A 298 0.03 -25.15 6.34
CA PRO A 298 -1.06 -25.35 5.38
C PRO A 298 -2.43 -25.34 6.04
N GLY A 299 -3.44 -24.82 5.36
CA GLY A 299 -4.79 -24.73 5.89
C GLY A 299 -5.01 -23.60 6.90
N GLN A 300 -3.99 -22.77 7.13
CA GLN A 300 -4.07 -21.59 7.99
C GLN A 300 -3.78 -20.31 7.22
N ARG A 301 -4.20 -19.18 7.78
CA ARG A 301 -3.82 -17.86 7.26
C ARG A 301 -2.37 -17.57 7.67
N ASN A 302 -1.46 -17.64 6.71
CA ASN A 302 -0.06 -17.25 6.88
C ASN A 302 0.17 -15.83 6.34
N GLN A 303 0.80 -14.98 7.16
CA GLN A 303 1.19 -13.60 6.80
C GLN A 303 2.58 -13.34 7.35
N PHE A 304 3.53 -13.18 6.43
CA PHE A 304 4.93 -12.92 6.71
C PHE A 304 5.63 -12.34 5.46
N TYR A 305 6.76 -11.68 5.68
CA TYR A 305 7.47 -10.84 4.73
C TYR A 305 7.68 -11.43 3.32
N PRO A 306 8.20 -12.66 3.14
CA PRO A 306 8.34 -13.24 1.79
C PRO A 306 7.06 -13.23 0.95
N ILE A 307 5.90 -13.45 1.59
CA ILE A 307 4.59 -13.49 0.95
C ILE A 307 4.02 -12.08 0.78
N ASP A 308 4.08 -11.28 1.84
CA ASP A 308 3.45 -9.95 1.92
C ASP A 308 4.14 -8.91 1.02
N THR A 309 5.36 -9.17 0.54
CA THR A 309 6.13 -8.26 -0.33
C THR A 309 5.70 -8.29 -1.80
N PHE A 310 4.86 -9.25 -2.22
CA PHE A 310 4.57 -9.46 -3.64
C PHE A 310 3.13 -9.10 -4.06
N SER A 311 2.13 -9.53 -3.29
CA SER A 311 0.72 -9.22 -3.51
C SER A 311 0.15 -8.54 -2.27
N GLY A 312 -0.78 -7.59 -2.48
CA GLY A 312 -1.50 -6.94 -1.38
C GLY A 312 -2.55 -7.83 -0.71
N PHE A 313 -2.78 -9.06 -1.20
CA PHE A 313 -3.75 -10.01 -0.65
C PHE A 313 -3.09 -11.32 -0.29
N SER A 314 -3.68 -12.03 0.68
CA SER A 314 -3.18 -13.33 1.11
C SER A 314 -3.18 -14.35 -0.04
N TYR A 315 -2.09 -15.10 -0.14
CA TYR A 315 -1.96 -16.29 -1.00
C TYR A 315 -1.14 -17.40 -0.34
N GLY A 316 -0.91 -17.30 0.97
CA GLY A 316 0.00 -18.16 1.73
C GLY A 316 -0.64 -19.34 2.45
N ALA A 317 -1.88 -19.73 2.14
CA ALA A 317 -2.53 -20.79 2.91
C ALA A 317 -2.21 -22.22 2.44
N VAL A 318 -1.56 -22.32 1.28
CA VAL A 318 -1.11 -23.58 0.68
C VAL A 318 0.38 -23.49 0.35
N PRO A 319 1.14 -24.59 0.47
CA PRO A 319 2.51 -24.64 -0.01
C PRO A 319 2.55 -24.35 -1.51
N ARG A 320 3.39 -23.41 -1.94
CA ARG A 320 3.50 -23.05 -3.35
C ARG A 320 4.93 -22.69 -3.72
N ARG A 321 5.35 -23.20 -4.88
CA ARG A 321 6.64 -22.83 -5.49
C ARG A 321 6.54 -21.59 -6.36
N TRP A 322 5.34 -21.19 -6.75
CA TRP A 322 5.11 -20.01 -7.59
C TRP A 322 4.15 -19.07 -6.86
N SER A 323 4.52 -17.80 -6.78
CA SER A 323 3.57 -16.75 -6.38
C SER A 323 2.43 -16.65 -7.39
N PRO A 324 1.36 -15.91 -7.08
CA PRO A 324 0.51 -15.33 -8.11
C PRO A 324 1.35 -14.55 -9.14
N LEU A 325 0.85 -14.41 -10.36
CA LEU A 325 1.41 -13.50 -11.35
C LEU A 325 0.87 -12.09 -11.09
N ASN A 326 1.77 -11.14 -10.87
CA ASN A 326 1.39 -9.74 -10.70
C ASN A 326 1.51 -9.00 -12.03
N ILE A 327 0.42 -8.35 -12.43
CA ILE A 327 0.32 -7.57 -13.66
C ILE A 327 0.04 -6.12 -13.27
N ASN A 328 0.83 -5.19 -13.77
CA ASN A 328 0.68 -3.76 -13.54
C ASN A 328 0.74 -3.03 -14.89
N VAL A 329 -0.31 -2.29 -15.21
CA VAL A 329 -0.41 -1.49 -16.42
C VAL A 329 -0.67 -0.05 -16.00
N ARG A 330 0.12 0.86 -16.56
CA ARG A 330 0.01 2.30 -16.33
C ARG A 330 -0.03 2.98 -17.68
N TYR A 331 -1.11 3.68 -17.96
CA TYR A 331 -1.35 4.38 -19.21
C TYR A 331 -1.57 5.87 -18.92
N ARG A 332 -0.68 6.72 -19.40
CA ARG A 332 -0.74 8.19 -19.29
C ARG A 332 -0.36 8.79 -20.64
N PRO A 333 -1.25 8.81 -21.64
CA PRO A 333 -0.92 9.37 -22.96
C PRO A 333 -0.85 10.90 -22.96
N THR A 334 -1.45 11.56 -21.97
CA THR A 334 -1.46 13.02 -21.79
C THR A 334 -1.53 13.34 -20.29
N ASP A 335 -1.19 14.56 -19.87
CA ASP A 335 -1.32 14.95 -18.45
C ASP A 335 -2.75 15.02 -17.93
N ASN A 336 -3.70 15.05 -18.86
CA ASN A 336 -5.11 15.15 -18.55
C ASN A 336 -5.78 13.78 -18.48
N LEU A 337 -5.10 12.69 -18.85
CA LEU A 337 -5.70 11.36 -18.88
C LEU A 337 -4.74 10.33 -18.32
N TYR A 338 -5.21 9.58 -17.33
CA TYR A 338 -4.49 8.43 -16.81
C TYR A 338 -5.44 7.25 -16.63
N ALA A 339 -4.89 6.06 -16.80
CA ALA A 339 -5.50 4.82 -16.39
C ALA A 339 -4.43 3.92 -15.76
N ASP A 340 -4.76 3.27 -14.66
CA ASP A 340 -3.90 2.31 -13.99
C ASP A 340 -4.70 1.01 -13.80
N PHE A 341 -4.13 -0.12 -14.16
CA PHE A 341 -4.71 -1.44 -13.94
C PHE A 341 -3.70 -2.32 -13.21
N ARG A 342 -4.15 -3.00 -12.16
CA ARG A 342 -3.34 -3.93 -11.37
C ARG A 342 -4.13 -5.22 -11.20
N SER A 343 -3.45 -6.35 -11.29
CA SER A 343 -4.09 -7.66 -11.16
C SER A 343 -3.13 -8.69 -10.59
N ASP A 344 -3.67 -9.58 -9.75
CA ASP A 344 -2.99 -10.78 -9.28
C ASP A 344 -3.74 -12.01 -9.81
N VAL A 345 -3.05 -12.85 -10.57
CA VAL A 345 -3.60 -14.06 -11.19
C VAL A 345 -2.96 -15.29 -10.56
N ASP A 346 -3.78 -16.23 -10.11
CA ASP A 346 -3.30 -17.47 -9.49
C ASP A 346 -2.62 -18.39 -10.51
N THR A 347 -1.50 -18.97 -10.10
CA THR A 347 -0.72 -19.97 -10.86
C THR A 347 -1.21 -21.41 -10.66
N HIS A 348 -2.07 -21.68 -9.67
CA HIS A 348 -2.60 -23.02 -9.35
C HIS A 348 -4.06 -23.22 -9.79
N GLY A 349 -4.47 -22.60 -10.90
CA GLY A 349 -5.83 -22.78 -11.45
C GLY A 349 -6.93 -21.98 -10.74
N GLY A 350 -6.57 -21.16 -9.75
CA GLY A 350 -7.50 -20.25 -9.08
C GLY A 350 -7.98 -19.08 -9.97
N GLY A 351 -7.35 -18.78 -11.10
CA GLY A 351 -7.72 -17.64 -11.96
C GLY A 351 -7.48 -16.28 -11.27
N LEU A 352 -8.30 -15.27 -11.58
CA LEU A 352 -8.16 -13.93 -11.01
C LEU A 352 -8.35 -13.94 -9.48
N ARG A 353 -7.37 -13.41 -8.75
CA ARG A 353 -7.43 -13.27 -7.28
C ARG A 353 -7.86 -11.87 -6.87
N ALA A 354 -7.25 -10.87 -7.47
CA ALA A 354 -7.49 -9.47 -7.18
C ALA A 354 -7.30 -8.63 -8.45
N MET A 355 -8.06 -7.54 -8.57
CA MET A 355 -7.77 -6.49 -9.54
C MET A 355 -8.18 -5.12 -9.00
N ALA A 356 -7.52 -4.09 -9.53
CA ALA A 356 -7.93 -2.71 -9.40
C ALA A 356 -7.78 -2.03 -10.76
N ALA A 357 -8.79 -1.28 -11.18
CA ALA A 357 -8.77 -0.47 -12.39
C ALA A 357 -9.15 0.96 -12.01
N THR A 358 -8.26 1.90 -12.27
CA THR A 358 -8.47 3.32 -12.05
C THR A 358 -8.38 4.07 -13.37
N PHE A 359 -9.26 5.04 -13.55
CA PHE A 359 -9.29 5.97 -14.66
C PHE A 359 -9.44 7.38 -14.12
N GLY A 360 -8.76 8.34 -14.74
CA GLY A 360 -8.93 9.75 -14.47
C GLY A 360 -8.77 10.60 -15.72
N LEU A 361 -9.65 11.57 -15.87
CA LEU A 361 -9.66 12.58 -16.92
C LEU A 361 -9.80 13.94 -16.26
N ARG A 362 -8.89 14.87 -16.53
CA ARG A 362 -8.96 16.24 -16.02
C ARG A 362 -8.82 17.25 -17.17
N ARG A 363 -9.90 17.93 -17.50
CA ARG A 363 -9.95 19.03 -18.48
C ARG A 363 -10.58 20.25 -17.82
N ALA A 364 -10.45 21.42 -18.45
CA ALA A 364 -10.86 22.70 -17.87
C ALA A 364 -12.34 22.78 -17.42
N LEU A 365 -13.24 22.02 -18.06
CA LEU A 365 -14.68 22.02 -17.77
C LEU A 365 -15.24 20.63 -17.46
N LEU A 366 -14.37 19.61 -17.40
CA LEU A 366 -14.76 18.21 -17.22
C LEU A 366 -13.67 17.52 -16.42
N GLU A 367 -14.02 17.03 -15.24
CA GLU A 367 -13.20 16.10 -14.48
C GLU A 367 -14.00 14.80 -14.32
N ALA A 368 -13.40 13.66 -14.60
CA ALA A 368 -14.02 12.35 -14.42
C ALA A 368 -13.01 11.41 -13.80
N PHE A 369 -13.40 10.70 -12.76
CA PHE A 369 -12.58 9.70 -12.11
C PHE A 369 -13.40 8.44 -11.89
N SER A 370 -12.77 7.28 -11.95
CA SER A 370 -13.43 6.02 -11.65
C SER A 370 -12.40 5.06 -11.12
N THR A 371 -12.67 4.45 -9.96
CA THR A 371 -11.87 3.34 -9.45
C THR A 371 -12.78 2.15 -9.19
N PHE A 372 -12.45 1.01 -9.78
CA PHE A 372 -13.07 -0.27 -9.49
C PHE A 372 -12.04 -1.20 -8.84
N TYR A 373 -12.45 -1.85 -7.76
CA TYR A 373 -11.63 -2.78 -7.00
C TYR A 373 -12.41 -4.08 -6.82
N TYR A 374 -11.73 -5.21 -7.03
CA TYR A 374 -12.32 -6.53 -6.92
C TYR A 374 -11.34 -7.53 -6.32
N THR A 375 -11.78 -8.31 -5.36
CA THR A 375 -11.06 -9.45 -4.78
C THR A 375 -11.96 -10.64 -4.57
N ARG A 376 -11.36 -11.82 -4.63
CA ARG A 376 -12.08 -13.09 -4.55
C ARG A 376 -11.62 -13.90 -3.34
N ALA A 377 -12.58 -14.46 -2.61
CA ALA A 377 -12.31 -15.61 -1.76
C ALA A 377 -12.09 -16.84 -2.66
N ILE A 378 -10.88 -17.39 -2.63
CA ILE A 378 -10.41 -18.35 -3.61
C ILE A 378 -10.92 -19.74 -3.23
N ALA A 379 -11.66 -20.39 -4.13
CA ALA A 379 -11.86 -21.82 -4.04
C ALA A 379 -10.57 -22.51 -4.46
N LEU A 380 -10.07 -23.40 -3.60
CA LEU A 380 -8.92 -24.23 -3.92
C LEU A 380 -9.33 -25.29 -4.95
N VAL A 381 -8.42 -25.63 -5.87
CA VAL A 381 -8.60 -26.74 -6.80
C VAL A 381 -8.72 -28.08 -6.03
N PRO A 382 -9.30 -29.14 -6.60
CA PRO A 382 -9.53 -30.40 -5.89
C PRO A 382 -8.29 -30.99 -5.22
N SER A 383 -7.10 -30.83 -5.80
CA SER A 383 -5.84 -31.32 -5.21
C SER A 383 -5.38 -30.55 -3.97
N LEU A 384 -5.98 -29.40 -3.67
CA LEU A 384 -5.67 -28.52 -2.56
C LEU A 384 -6.87 -28.31 -1.61
N SER A 385 -8.02 -28.95 -1.88
CA SER A 385 -9.25 -28.72 -1.10
C SER A 385 -9.13 -29.12 0.36
N GLN A 386 -8.21 -30.02 0.70
CA GLN A 386 -7.89 -30.41 2.09
C GLN A 386 -7.36 -29.24 2.94
N PHE A 387 -6.86 -28.17 2.32
CA PHE A 387 -6.37 -26.97 3.00
C PHE A 387 -7.39 -25.82 3.00
N ALA A 388 -8.64 -26.09 2.60
CA ALA A 388 -9.68 -25.10 2.65
C ALA A 388 -10.11 -24.82 4.09
N ASP A 389 -10.51 -23.57 4.36
CA ASP A 389 -11.17 -23.18 5.60
C ASP A 389 -12.58 -23.79 5.69
N ALA A 390 -13.27 -23.54 6.80
CA ALA A 390 -14.65 -24.01 7.02
C ALA A 390 -15.66 -23.51 5.96
N ARG A 391 -15.30 -22.49 5.16
CA ARG A 391 -16.13 -21.94 4.07
C ARG A 391 -15.81 -22.61 2.72
N GLY A 392 -14.91 -23.58 2.70
CA GLY A 392 -14.39 -24.19 1.46
C GLY A 392 -13.56 -23.22 0.63
N LYS A 393 -12.87 -22.26 1.26
CA LYS A 393 -12.02 -21.25 0.61
C LYS A 393 -10.59 -21.29 1.14
N GLU A 394 -9.66 -20.74 0.37
CA GLU A 394 -8.28 -20.55 0.81
C GLU A 394 -8.26 -19.60 2.03
N PRO A 395 -7.72 -20.05 3.19
CA PRO A 395 -7.63 -19.23 4.39
C PRO A 395 -7.01 -17.84 4.15
N GLY A 396 -7.60 -16.81 4.77
CA GLY A 396 -7.16 -15.42 4.63
C GLY A 396 -7.54 -14.74 3.32
N THR A 397 -8.18 -15.42 2.37
CA THR A 397 -8.77 -14.77 1.20
C THR A 397 -10.16 -14.24 1.54
N LEU A 398 -10.41 -12.99 1.14
CA LEU A 398 -11.68 -12.29 1.34
C LEU A 398 -12.23 -11.84 0.00
N ARG A 399 -13.56 -11.73 -0.07
CA ARG A 399 -14.22 -11.08 -1.21
C ARG A 399 -14.13 -9.57 -1.01
N GLY A 400 -14.15 -8.83 -2.11
CA GLY A 400 -14.23 -7.38 -2.15
C GLY A 400 -14.74 -6.95 -3.52
N SER A 401 -15.65 -5.99 -3.60
CA SER A 401 -16.14 -5.49 -4.88
C SER A 401 -16.69 -4.08 -4.73
N GLN A 402 -15.86 -3.09 -5.00
CA GLN A 402 -16.18 -1.68 -4.76
C GLN A 402 -15.96 -0.85 -6.01
N TRP A 403 -16.85 0.11 -6.26
CA TRP A 403 -16.76 1.03 -7.40
C TRP A 403 -17.00 2.46 -6.95
N SER A 404 -16.06 3.35 -7.24
CA SER A 404 -16.17 4.78 -6.95
C SER A 404 -16.02 5.61 -8.23
N PRO A 405 -17.12 5.85 -8.98
CA PRO A 405 -17.12 6.80 -10.08
C PRO A 405 -17.43 8.22 -9.58
N SER A 406 -16.79 9.21 -10.20
CA SER A 406 -17.10 10.62 -10.03
C SER A 406 -17.01 11.38 -11.35
N LEU A 407 -17.88 12.36 -11.51
CA LEU A 407 -17.96 13.25 -12.66
C LEU A 407 -18.19 14.66 -12.16
N PHE A 408 -17.46 15.62 -12.69
CA PHE A 408 -17.59 17.03 -12.37
C PHE A 408 -17.55 17.85 -13.67
N LEU A 409 -18.49 18.78 -13.78
CA LEU A 409 -18.68 19.64 -14.94
C LEU A 409 -18.60 21.12 -14.53
N GLY A 410 -18.06 21.94 -15.42
CA GLY A 410 -17.98 23.39 -15.25
C GLY A 410 -16.70 23.84 -14.54
N ASN A 411 -16.64 25.14 -14.26
CA ASN A 411 -15.46 25.78 -13.68
C ASN A 411 -15.77 26.28 -12.26
N ARG A 412 -15.11 25.67 -11.30
CA ARG A 412 -15.09 26.03 -9.87
C ARG A 412 -14.76 27.49 -9.56
N GLN A 413 -14.16 28.21 -10.51
CA GLN A 413 -13.77 29.61 -10.38
C GLN A 413 -14.71 30.57 -11.12
N LYS A 414 -15.61 30.08 -11.98
CA LYS A 414 -16.50 30.94 -12.79
C LYS A 414 -17.69 30.18 -13.37
N GLY A 415 -18.88 30.76 -13.21
CA GLY A 415 -20.12 30.28 -13.81
C GLY A 415 -20.70 29.07 -13.08
N PRO A 416 -21.66 28.37 -13.71
CA PRO A 416 -22.25 27.17 -13.12
C PRO A 416 -21.23 26.02 -13.11
N PHE A 417 -21.29 25.24 -12.04
CA PHE A 417 -20.54 24.00 -11.92
C PHE A 417 -21.37 22.97 -11.13
N GLY A 418 -21.01 21.71 -11.27
CA GLY A 418 -21.63 20.66 -10.49
C GLY A 418 -20.90 19.34 -10.68
N GLY A 419 -21.23 18.37 -9.85
CA GLY A 419 -20.65 17.05 -9.96
C GLY A 419 -21.41 16.01 -9.17
N LEU A 420 -21.11 14.76 -9.47
CA LEU A 420 -21.67 13.60 -8.81
C LEU A 420 -20.51 12.67 -8.47
N SER A 421 -20.44 12.24 -7.22
CA SER A 421 -19.55 11.17 -6.77
C SER A 421 -20.40 10.06 -6.16
N LEU A 422 -20.14 8.83 -6.55
CA LEU A 422 -20.85 7.66 -6.04
C LEU A 422 -19.83 6.70 -5.44
N PHE A 423 -20.26 5.94 -4.45
CA PHE A 423 -19.47 4.85 -3.88
C PHE A 423 -20.37 3.64 -3.70
N PHE A 424 -20.06 2.59 -4.45
CA PHE A 424 -20.77 1.33 -4.45
C PHE A 424 -19.94 0.26 -3.77
N ASP A 425 -20.61 -0.55 -2.95
CA ASP A 425 -20.12 -1.83 -2.46
C ASP A 425 -21.10 -2.93 -2.91
N PHE A 426 -20.64 -3.82 -3.78
CA PHE A 426 -21.45 -4.90 -4.33
C PHE A 426 -21.40 -6.17 -3.47
N GLN A 427 -20.72 -6.13 -2.32
CA GLN A 427 -20.73 -7.25 -1.40
C GLN A 427 -22.04 -7.30 -0.60
N LYS A 428 -22.66 -8.48 -0.57
CA LYS A 428 -23.74 -8.76 0.37
C LYS A 428 -23.15 -8.87 1.77
N HIS A 429 -23.48 -7.91 2.62
CA HIS A 429 -23.08 -7.90 4.02
C HIS A 429 -24.23 -8.51 4.84
N PRO A 430 -24.07 -9.71 5.45
CA PRO A 430 -25.15 -10.38 6.18
C PRO A 430 -25.70 -9.57 7.37
N PHE A 431 -24.95 -8.56 7.81
CA PHE A 431 -25.23 -7.74 8.99
C PHE A 431 -25.44 -6.25 8.65
N ALA A 432 -25.44 -5.87 7.37
CA ALA A 432 -25.81 -4.52 6.98
C ALA A 432 -27.34 -4.43 6.98
N GLY A 433 -27.91 -3.50 7.76
CA GLY A 433 -29.36 -3.26 7.82
C GLY A 433 -29.99 -2.84 6.48
N SER A 434 -29.20 -2.68 5.41
CA SER A 434 -29.68 -2.58 4.04
C SER A 434 -28.72 -3.28 3.08
N ASN A 435 -29.26 -4.11 2.16
CA ASN A 435 -28.51 -4.74 1.06
C ASN A 435 -28.27 -3.77 -0.12
N ARG A 436 -28.15 -2.47 0.16
CA ARG A 436 -28.01 -1.45 -0.89
C ARG A 436 -26.57 -1.42 -1.37
N ALA A 437 -26.39 -1.52 -2.69
CA ALA A 437 -25.07 -1.44 -3.28
C ALA A 437 -24.49 -0.02 -3.18
N LEU A 438 -25.31 1.03 -3.26
CA LEU A 438 -24.86 2.41 -3.11
C LEU A 438 -24.69 2.74 -1.62
N ILE A 439 -23.44 2.84 -1.17
CA ILE A 439 -23.10 3.10 0.22
C ILE A 439 -22.85 4.58 0.52
N SER A 440 -22.47 5.37 -0.48
CA SER A 440 -22.46 6.83 -0.36
C SER A 440 -22.64 7.51 -1.72
N SER A 441 -23.28 8.66 -1.72
CA SER A 441 -23.35 9.56 -2.88
C SER A 441 -23.10 10.99 -2.45
N THR A 442 -22.59 11.81 -3.37
CA THR A 442 -22.45 13.25 -3.20
C THR A 442 -22.77 13.93 -4.53
N ALA A 443 -23.88 14.65 -4.58
CA ALA A 443 -24.24 15.55 -5.66
C ALA A 443 -23.88 16.98 -5.26
N THR A 444 -23.17 17.70 -6.12
CA THR A 444 -22.77 19.09 -5.92
C THR A 444 -23.33 19.93 -7.04
N ILE A 445 -23.90 21.08 -6.70
CA ILE A 445 -24.26 22.13 -7.66
C ILE A 445 -23.79 23.46 -7.11
N GLY A 446 -23.42 24.38 -7.99
CA GLY A 446 -23.05 25.71 -7.57
C GLY A 446 -22.85 26.69 -8.71
N TYR A 447 -22.70 27.95 -8.33
CA TYR A 447 -22.44 29.04 -9.25
C TYR A 447 -21.38 29.96 -8.66
N THR A 448 -20.35 30.29 -9.44
CA THR A 448 -19.28 31.20 -9.04
C THR A 448 -19.32 32.50 -9.83
N TRP A 449 -19.51 33.62 -9.13
CA TRP A 449 -19.29 34.97 -9.62
C TRP A 449 -17.86 35.44 -9.33
N LYS A 450 -17.51 36.65 -9.78
CA LYS A 450 -16.19 37.25 -9.51
C LYS A 450 -15.96 37.54 -8.02
N CYS A 451 -17.00 37.94 -7.28
CA CYS A 451 -16.91 38.32 -5.87
C CYS A 451 -17.25 37.16 -4.92
N CYS A 452 -18.07 36.21 -5.34
CA CYS A 452 -18.62 35.19 -4.46
C CYS A 452 -18.98 33.88 -5.18
N ALA A 453 -19.29 32.82 -4.44
CA ALA A 453 -19.84 31.58 -4.96
C ALA A 453 -20.92 31.02 -4.02
N ILE A 454 -21.97 30.42 -4.59
CA ILE A 454 -22.95 29.62 -3.87
C ILE A 454 -22.75 28.16 -4.27
N THR A 455 -22.76 27.26 -3.30
CA THR A 455 -22.67 25.80 -3.50
C THR A 455 -23.72 25.12 -2.64
N ALA A 456 -24.39 24.13 -3.20
CA ALA A 456 -25.21 23.18 -2.48
C ALA A 456 -24.69 21.78 -2.73
N GLN A 457 -24.69 20.95 -1.70
CA GLN A 457 -24.37 19.54 -1.79
C GLN A 457 -25.45 18.70 -1.13
N ASP A 458 -25.87 17.65 -1.82
CA ASP A 458 -26.69 16.57 -1.27
C ASP A 458 -25.80 15.34 -1.15
N PHE A 459 -25.66 14.79 0.05
CA PHE A 459 -24.91 13.55 0.25
C PHE A 459 -25.69 12.54 1.06
N THR A 460 -25.47 11.28 0.69
CA THR A 460 -26.03 10.13 1.37
C THR A 460 -24.91 9.33 2.02
N PHE A 461 -25.20 8.82 3.20
CA PHE A 461 -24.38 7.86 3.93
C PHE A 461 -25.26 6.66 4.25
N ASN A 462 -24.94 5.51 3.67
CA ASN A 462 -25.59 4.22 3.94
C ASN A 462 -24.51 3.20 4.34
N VAL A 463 -23.76 3.47 5.42
CA VAL A 463 -22.67 2.61 5.89
C VAL A 463 -22.78 2.32 7.37
N GLY A 464 -22.59 1.04 7.72
CA GLY A 464 -22.57 0.58 9.11
C GLY A 464 -23.89 0.92 9.80
N LEU A 465 -23.79 1.71 10.88
CA LEU A 465 -24.93 2.16 11.67
C LEU A 465 -25.60 3.44 11.16
N ARG A 466 -25.03 4.10 10.13
CA ARG A 466 -25.53 5.39 9.63
C ARG A 466 -26.29 5.23 8.32
N ASN A 467 -27.53 5.71 8.33
CA ASN A 467 -28.39 5.85 7.18
C ASN A 467 -28.96 7.27 7.17
N GLU A 468 -28.33 8.16 6.39
CA GLU A 468 -28.62 9.58 6.39
C GLU A 468 -28.61 10.15 4.97
N ASN A 469 -29.52 11.09 4.73
CA ASN A 469 -29.42 12.06 3.65
C ASN A 469 -29.31 13.44 4.31
N ARG A 470 -28.30 14.23 3.91
CA ARG A 470 -28.08 15.57 4.45
C ARG A 470 -27.74 16.50 3.29
N VAL A 471 -28.36 17.68 3.34
CA VAL A 471 -28.15 18.74 2.36
C VAL A 471 -27.40 19.88 3.04
N VAL A 472 -26.30 20.33 2.44
CA VAL A 472 -25.47 21.42 2.95
C VAL A 472 -25.33 22.52 1.92
N PHE A 473 -25.23 23.75 2.42
CA PHE A 473 -25.07 24.94 1.61
C PHE A 473 -23.86 25.71 2.09
N ALA A 474 -23.10 26.26 1.14
CA ALA A 474 -21.97 27.13 1.42
C ALA A 474 -22.00 28.36 0.50
N PHE A 475 -21.82 29.52 1.11
CA PHE A 475 -21.59 30.80 0.45
C PHE A 475 -20.14 31.23 0.69
N ARG A 476 -19.40 31.45 -0.39
CA ARG A 476 -18.01 31.89 -0.35
C ARG A 476 -17.91 33.33 -0.82
N LEU A 477 -17.21 34.17 -0.07
CA LEU A 477 -16.76 35.48 -0.50
C LEU A 477 -15.27 35.40 -0.85
N ASN A 478 -14.94 35.69 -2.11
CA ASN A 478 -13.57 35.57 -2.61
C ASN A 478 -12.64 36.53 -1.84
N GLY A 479 -11.61 35.97 -1.20
CA GLY A 479 -10.66 36.75 -0.39
C GLY A 479 -11.09 37.04 1.05
N ILE A 480 -12.31 36.65 1.47
CA ILE A 480 -12.80 36.84 2.84
C ILE A 480 -12.94 35.50 3.55
N GLY A 481 -13.70 34.56 2.98
CA GLY A 481 -13.97 33.28 3.64
C GLY A 481 -15.21 32.56 3.09
N THR A 482 -15.54 31.44 3.73
CA THR A 482 -16.69 30.60 3.39
C THR A 482 -17.60 30.46 4.61
N PHE A 483 -18.90 30.67 4.42
CA PHE A 483 -19.96 30.61 5.42
C PHE A 483 -20.98 29.56 5.00
N GLY A 484 -21.51 28.76 5.91
CA GLY A 484 -22.44 27.69 5.55
C GLY A 484 -22.55 26.62 6.62
N THR A 485 -23.39 25.62 6.34
CA THR A 485 -23.59 24.48 7.24
C THR A 485 -22.36 23.57 7.30
N GLU A 486 -21.50 23.60 6.27
CA GLU A 486 -20.18 22.95 6.26
C GLU A 486 -19.16 23.72 5.41
N LYS A 487 -17.87 23.53 5.73
CA LYS A 487 -16.76 23.91 4.84
C LYS A 487 -16.62 22.86 3.75
N ILE A 488 -17.37 23.01 2.67
CA ILE A 488 -17.22 22.17 1.47
C ILE A 488 -15.77 22.31 0.98
N GLY A 489 -15.06 21.18 0.87
CA GLY A 489 -13.62 21.13 0.60
C GLY A 489 -13.22 21.80 -0.71
N TRP A 490 -12.76 23.04 -0.61
CA TRP A 490 -12.00 23.70 -1.65
C TRP A 490 -10.53 23.55 -1.29
N LEU A 491 -9.89 22.48 -1.74
CA LEU A 491 -8.44 22.44 -1.81
C LEU A 491 -8.02 23.56 -2.76
N GLY A 492 -7.67 24.71 -2.17
CA GLY A 492 -6.83 25.70 -2.81
C GLY A 492 -5.56 25.00 -3.28
N ARG A 493 -5.09 25.41 -4.45
CA ARG A 493 -3.94 24.86 -5.16
C ARG A 493 -2.75 24.50 -4.27
#